data_AF-A0A3E0MZS9-F1
#
_entry.id   AF-A0A3E0MZS9-F1
#
_cell.length_a   1.000
_cell.length_b   1.000
_cell.length_c   1.000
_cell.angle_alpha   90.00
_cell.angle_beta   90.00
_cell.angle_gamma   90.00
#
_symmetry.space_group_name_H-M   'P 1'
#
loop_
_entity.id
_entity.type
_entity.pdbx_description
1 polymer ?
#
loop_
_entity_poly.entity_id
_entity_poly.type
_entity_poly.pdbx_seq_one_letter_code
_entity_poly.pdbx_strand_id
1 'polypeptide(L)'
;MVIKLRCPEGHPVTCPDEKVGQTGRCPKCGSKFRVPDPRPAAEASNGGNGASADLIVFLCPNGHKLNGPSTLQGKPGQCPHCNARFVIPDFDDLDEDEELDTEDAMPELWADDAEEDEEIEEIDAIEPLPEDASGVSRGDWSRVSPPPAAERAASAPAALSVLFDRFWGYKRRGATLHLHLSNGEVVEPENYAREMSNGEFAVFTTVDDSGKRSMTTIAWTAIVRIAVDDIGDVPDFFR
;
A
#
# COMPACT_ATOMS: atom_id res chain seq x y z
N MET A 1 -39.47 -24.85 -11.41
CA MET A 1 -39.50 -23.44 -10.92
C MET A 1 -38.43 -22.64 -11.66
N VAL A 2 -38.49 -21.30 -11.67
CA VAL A 2 -37.44 -20.46 -12.28
C VAL A 2 -36.60 -19.79 -11.20
N ILE A 3 -35.29 -19.87 -11.33
CA ILE A 3 -34.31 -19.27 -10.41
C ILE A 3 -33.78 -17.99 -11.05
N LYS A 4 -33.69 -16.92 -10.27
CA LYS A 4 -33.05 -15.66 -10.65
C LYS A 4 -31.65 -15.61 -10.05
N LEU A 5 -30.64 -15.49 -10.90
CA LEU A 5 -29.24 -15.47 -10.49
C LEU A 5 -28.47 -14.43 -11.31
N ARG A 6 -27.27 -14.06 -10.86
CA ARG A 6 -26.40 -13.13 -11.60
C ARG A 6 -25.26 -13.90 -12.24
N CYS A 7 -24.93 -13.58 -13.49
CA CYS A 7 -23.73 -14.11 -14.11
C CYS A 7 -22.46 -13.49 -13.47
N PRO A 8 -21.25 -14.02 -13.75
CA PRO A 8 -19.99 -13.45 -13.24
C PRO A 8 -19.79 -11.96 -13.58
N GLU A 9 -20.34 -11.53 -14.73
CA GLU A 9 -20.33 -10.15 -15.21
C GLU A 9 -21.48 -9.29 -14.63
N GLY A 10 -22.24 -9.80 -13.65
CA GLY A 10 -23.27 -9.07 -12.93
C GLY A 10 -24.67 -8.98 -13.58
N HIS A 11 -24.86 -9.52 -14.79
CA HIS A 11 -26.16 -9.49 -15.48
C HIS A 11 -27.20 -10.42 -14.84
N PRO A 12 -28.47 -9.99 -14.73
CA PRO A 12 -29.55 -10.85 -14.25
C PRO A 12 -29.87 -11.93 -15.30
N VAL A 13 -29.87 -13.18 -14.86
CA VAL A 13 -30.21 -14.35 -15.66
C VAL A 13 -31.32 -15.12 -14.96
N THR A 14 -32.31 -15.53 -15.74
CA THR A 14 -33.38 -16.43 -15.29
C THR A 14 -33.11 -17.81 -15.87
N CYS A 15 -33.01 -18.82 -15.01
CA CYS A 15 -32.79 -20.20 -15.43
C CYS A 15 -33.86 -21.13 -14.85
N PRO A 16 -34.30 -22.16 -15.58
CA PRO A 16 -35.12 -23.21 -15.00
C PRO A 16 -34.30 -24.03 -14.01
N ASP A 17 -34.97 -24.51 -12.95
CA ASP A 17 -34.39 -25.32 -11.87
C ASP A 17 -33.72 -26.62 -12.37
N GLU A 18 -34.17 -27.16 -13.51
CA GLU A 18 -33.56 -28.33 -14.17
C GLU A 18 -32.10 -28.13 -14.59
N LYS A 19 -31.66 -26.88 -14.71
CA LYS A 19 -30.28 -26.53 -15.09
C LYS A 19 -29.35 -26.31 -13.89
N VAL A 20 -29.84 -26.52 -12.67
CA VAL A 20 -29.02 -26.50 -11.46
C VAL A 20 -27.86 -27.50 -11.58
N GLY A 21 -26.65 -27.04 -11.25
CA GLY A 21 -25.42 -27.83 -11.38
C GLY A 21 -24.88 -27.97 -12.81
N GLN A 22 -25.59 -27.51 -13.85
CA GLN A 22 -25.13 -27.51 -15.24
C GLN A 22 -24.47 -26.17 -15.62
N THR A 23 -23.62 -26.21 -16.66
CA THR A 23 -23.04 -25.00 -17.25
C THR A 23 -24.06 -24.29 -18.14
N GLY A 24 -24.53 -23.13 -17.69
CA GLY A 24 -25.35 -22.20 -18.45
C GLY A 24 -24.51 -21.15 -19.20
N ARG A 25 -25.14 -20.45 -20.15
CA ARG A 25 -24.57 -19.23 -20.77
C ARG A 25 -25.46 -18.04 -20.50
N CYS A 26 -24.86 -16.89 -20.23
CA CYS A 26 -25.59 -15.66 -20.08
C CYS A 26 -26.14 -15.19 -21.45
N PRO A 27 -27.43 -14.89 -21.59
CA PRO A 27 -27.99 -14.39 -22.85
C PRO A 27 -27.58 -12.94 -23.18
N LYS A 28 -26.98 -12.22 -22.23
CA LYS A 28 -26.50 -10.84 -22.43
C LYS A 28 -25.04 -10.77 -22.87
N CYS A 29 -24.16 -11.51 -22.21
CA CYS A 29 -22.71 -11.44 -22.48
C CYS A 29 -22.08 -12.75 -22.97
N GLY A 30 -22.85 -13.85 -23.01
CA GLY A 30 -22.34 -15.14 -23.47
C GLY A 30 -21.44 -15.89 -22.50
N SER A 31 -21.12 -15.32 -21.33
CA SER A 31 -20.26 -15.96 -20.33
C SER A 31 -20.84 -17.29 -19.85
N LYS A 32 -19.99 -18.30 -19.75
CA LYS A 32 -20.34 -19.63 -19.23
C LYS A 32 -20.26 -19.57 -17.69
N PHE A 33 -21.29 -20.06 -17.01
CA PHE A 33 -21.32 -20.11 -15.55
C PHE A 33 -22.08 -21.35 -15.08
N ARG A 34 -21.81 -21.81 -13.87
CA ARG A 34 -22.54 -22.95 -13.28
C ARG A 34 -23.72 -22.44 -12.47
N VAL A 35 -24.91 -22.99 -12.70
CA VAL A 35 -26.11 -22.62 -11.93
C VAL A 35 -25.98 -23.19 -10.50
N PRO A 36 -25.91 -22.36 -9.45
CA PRO A 36 -25.83 -22.84 -8.07
C PRO A 36 -27.15 -23.51 -7.65
N ASP A 37 -27.06 -24.54 -6.81
CA ASP A 37 -28.24 -25.15 -6.19
C ASP A 37 -28.72 -24.28 -5.02
N PRO A 38 -30.00 -23.91 -4.93
CA PRO A 38 -30.52 -23.10 -3.83
C PRO A 38 -30.68 -23.87 -2.51
N ARG A 39 -30.36 -25.17 -2.45
CA ARG A 39 -30.32 -25.92 -1.17
C ARG A 39 -29.19 -25.38 -0.28
N PRO A 40 -29.43 -25.19 1.02
CA PRO A 40 -28.45 -24.61 1.94
C PRO A 40 -27.14 -25.42 1.92
N ALA A 41 -26.04 -24.70 1.71
CA ALA A 41 -24.70 -25.18 1.48
C ALA A 41 -24.10 -25.86 2.72
N ALA A 42 -24.42 -27.15 2.91
CA ALA A 42 -23.71 -27.98 3.88
C ALA A 42 -22.83 -29.05 3.23
N GLU A 43 -23.20 -29.68 2.09
CA GLU A 43 -22.53 -30.95 1.72
C GLU A 43 -22.42 -31.25 0.21
N ALA A 44 -22.05 -30.29 -0.65
CA ALA A 44 -21.76 -30.64 -2.06
C ALA A 44 -20.80 -29.70 -2.80
N SER A 45 -19.50 -29.83 -2.53
CA SER A 45 -18.53 -30.07 -3.62
C SER A 45 -17.18 -30.50 -3.03
N ASN A 46 -17.01 -31.82 -2.90
CA ASN A 46 -15.70 -32.47 -2.91
C ASN A 46 -15.62 -33.41 -4.13
N GLY A 47 -14.43 -33.50 -4.71
CA GLY A 47 -13.99 -34.56 -5.63
C GLY A 47 -13.74 -34.10 -7.06
N GLY A 48 -12.51 -33.83 -7.50
CA GLY A 48 -11.23 -33.93 -6.81
C GLY A 48 -10.06 -33.73 -7.77
N ASN A 49 -8.91 -33.32 -7.22
CA ASN A 49 -7.72 -34.17 -7.33
C ASN A 49 -6.84 -33.93 -6.11
N GLY A 50 -6.46 -35.03 -5.47
CA GLY A 50 -5.76 -35.04 -4.19
C GLY A 50 -4.31 -34.54 -4.31
N ALA A 51 -4.04 -33.49 -3.56
CA ALA A 51 -3.01 -33.46 -2.53
C ALA A 51 -3.61 -32.58 -1.43
N SER A 52 -3.33 -32.85 -0.16
CA SER A 52 -3.54 -31.87 0.91
C SER A 52 -2.71 -30.64 0.54
N ALA A 53 -3.28 -29.76 -0.28
CA ALA A 53 -2.61 -28.58 -0.76
C ALA A 53 -2.68 -27.60 0.40
N ASP A 54 -1.58 -27.51 1.14
CA ASP A 54 -1.38 -26.47 2.13
C ASP A 54 -1.75 -25.13 1.50
N LEU A 55 -2.86 -24.58 1.99
CA LEU A 55 -3.41 -23.34 1.51
C LEU A 55 -2.52 -22.23 2.04
N ILE A 56 -1.60 -21.77 1.19
CA ILE A 56 -0.77 -20.63 1.54
C ILE A 56 -1.55 -19.34 1.37
N VAL A 57 -1.32 -18.43 2.31
CA VAL A 57 -1.89 -17.09 2.33
C VAL A 57 -0.80 -16.13 1.89
N PHE A 58 -0.99 -15.47 0.76
CA PHE A 58 0.00 -14.54 0.21
C PHE A 58 -0.65 -13.26 -0.30
N LEU A 59 0.17 -12.22 -0.42
CA LEU A 59 -0.26 -10.90 -0.89
C LEU A 59 0.12 -10.73 -2.36
N CYS A 60 -0.82 -10.24 -3.16
CA CYS A 60 -0.51 -9.72 -4.49
C CYS A 60 0.32 -8.42 -4.35
N PRO A 61 1.15 -8.03 -5.34
CA PRO A 61 1.88 -6.74 -5.35
C PRO A 61 1.03 -5.49 -5.09
N ASN A 62 -0.29 -5.55 -5.28
CA ASN A 62 -1.20 -4.44 -4.98
C ASN A 62 -1.82 -4.52 -3.57
N GLY A 63 -1.36 -5.44 -2.70
CA GLY A 63 -1.81 -5.57 -1.31
C GLY A 63 -3.06 -6.42 -1.09
N HIS A 64 -3.58 -7.13 -2.11
CA HIS A 64 -4.74 -8.02 -1.93
C HIS A 64 -4.33 -9.37 -1.33
N LYS A 65 -5.01 -9.76 -0.25
CA LYS A 65 -4.84 -11.07 0.39
C LYS A 65 -5.48 -12.17 -0.45
N LEU A 66 -4.66 -13.11 -0.91
CA LEU A 66 -5.07 -14.25 -1.73
C LEU A 66 -4.74 -15.55 -1.01
N ASN A 67 -5.64 -16.50 -1.16
CA ASN A 67 -5.45 -17.86 -0.66
C ASN A 67 -5.33 -18.76 -1.88
N GLY A 68 -4.20 -19.46 -2.00
CA GLY A 68 -3.95 -20.38 -3.11
C GLY A 68 -3.27 -21.64 -2.60
N PRO A 69 -3.46 -22.78 -3.28
CA PRO A 69 -2.74 -23.99 -2.95
C PRO A 69 -1.23 -23.79 -3.11
N SER A 70 -0.42 -24.38 -2.23
CA SER A 70 1.05 -24.43 -2.29
C SER A 70 1.59 -24.87 -3.65
N THR A 71 0.84 -25.72 -4.36
CA THR A 71 1.17 -26.13 -5.75
C THR A 71 1.26 -25.01 -6.79
N LEU A 72 0.79 -23.80 -6.46
CA LEU A 72 0.90 -22.61 -7.30
C LEU A 72 2.12 -21.75 -6.95
N GLN A 73 2.89 -22.09 -5.90
CA GLN A 73 4.19 -21.46 -5.63
C GLN A 73 5.11 -21.60 -6.85
N GLY A 74 5.89 -20.55 -7.12
CA GLY A 74 6.76 -20.44 -8.28
C GLY A 74 6.05 -20.30 -9.64
N LYS A 75 4.72 -20.41 -9.71
CA LYS A 75 3.95 -20.27 -10.96
C LYS A 75 3.40 -18.85 -11.14
N PRO A 76 3.18 -18.41 -12.40
CA PRO A 76 2.53 -17.14 -12.66
C PRO A 76 1.06 -17.20 -12.22
N GLY A 77 0.74 -16.45 -11.18
CA GLY A 77 -0.60 -16.21 -10.68
C GLY A 77 -1.21 -14.93 -11.23
N GLN A 78 -2.54 -14.82 -11.14
CA GLN A 78 -3.27 -13.61 -11.45
C GLN A 78 -4.19 -13.25 -10.29
N CYS A 79 -4.15 -12.00 -9.85
CA CYS A 79 -5.01 -11.53 -8.79
C CYS A 79 -6.45 -11.36 -9.30
N PRO A 80 -7.48 -11.96 -8.69
CA PRO A 80 -8.88 -11.75 -9.09
C PRO A 80 -9.41 -10.34 -8.76
N HIS A 81 -8.72 -9.57 -7.91
CA HIS A 81 -9.16 -8.23 -7.50
C HIS A 81 -8.57 -7.10 -8.36
N CYS A 82 -7.28 -7.18 -8.70
CA CYS A 82 -6.61 -6.15 -9.51
C CYS A 82 -6.12 -6.66 -10.87
N ASN A 83 -6.34 -7.94 -11.19
CA ASN A 83 -5.91 -8.57 -12.44
C ASN A 83 -4.40 -8.57 -12.71
N ALA A 84 -3.59 -8.15 -11.72
CA ALA A 84 -2.14 -8.12 -11.81
C ALA A 84 -1.60 -9.55 -11.92
N ARG A 85 -0.64 -9.74 -12.84
CA ARG A 85 0.09 -11.00 -13.05
C ARG A 85 1.36 -10.94 -12.22
N PHE A 86 1.60 -11.94 -11.39
CA PHE A 86 2.76 -11.99 -10.51
C PHE A 86 3.16 -13.44 -10.29
N VAL A 87 4.40 -13.67 -9.86
CA VAL A 87 4.87 -15.01 -9.48
C VAL A 87 4.55 -15.21 -8.00
N ILE A 88 3.93 -16.33 -7.66
CA ILE A 88 3.58 -16.64 -6.28
C ILE A 88 4.86 -17.00 -5.52
N PRO A 89 5.19 -16.30 -4.42
CA PRO A 89 6.40 -16.60 -3.64
C PRO A 89 6.39 -18.03 -3.10
N ASP A 90 7.56 -18.65 -3.10
CA ASP A 90 7.79 -19.98 -2.53
C ASP A 90 8.17 -19.81 -1.05
N PHE A 91 7.51 -20.54 -0.15
CA PHE A 91 7.72 -20.44 1.30
C PHE A 91 8.16 -21.78 1.93
N ASP A 92 8.43 -22.81 1.12
CA ASP A 92 8.69 -24.18 1.61
C ASP A 92 10.11 -24.40 2.18
N ASP A 93 10.97 -23.37 2.26
CA ASP A 93 12.37 -23.52 2.74
C ASP A 93 12.60 -23.08 4.20
N LEU A 94 11.56 -22.79 5.01
CA LEU A 94 11.74 -22.24 6.37
C LEU A 94 11.25 -23.12 7.54
N ASP A 95 10.85 -24.36 7.29
CA ASP A 95 10.39 -25.27 8.35
C ASP A 95 11.12 -26.61 8.28
N GLU A 96 12.46 -26.61 8.34
CA GLU A 96 13.26 -27.79 8.71
C GLU A 96 14.65 -27.34 9.20
N ASP A 97 14.75 -27.18 10.52
CA ASP A 97 15.88 -27.57 11.36
C ASP A 97 17.29 -27.04 11.03
N GLU A 98 17.70 -25.95 11.70
CA GLU A 98 19.09 -25.85 12.18
C GLU A 98 19.16 -24.93 13.42
N GLU A 99 19.01 -25.55 14.59
CA GLU A 99 19.67 -25.10 15.82
C GLU A 99 21.19 -25.02 15.54
N LEU A 100 21.66 -23.91 14.98
CA LEU A 100 23.08 -23.60 14.88
C LEU A 100 23.48 -22.69 16.04
N ASP A 101 23.82 -23.35 17.13
CA ASP A 101 24.83 -22.91 18.09
C ASP A 101 26.10 -22.46 17.35
N THR A 102 26.51 -21.21 17.58
CA THR A 102 27.88 -20.67 17.65
C THR A 102 27.73 -19.13 17.68
N GLU A 103 27.69 -18.45 18.82
CA GLU A 103 28.83 -18.26 19.74
C GLU A 103 30.17 -18.22 18.99
N ASP A 104 30.40 -17.21 18.14
CA ASP A 104 31.72 -16.58 17.91
C ASP A 104 31.66 -15.59 16.74
N ALA A 105 31.70 -14.29 17.05
CA ALA A 105 32.42 -13.22 16.32
C ALA A 105 31.79 -11.84 16.60
N MET A 106 31.92 -11.40 17.85
CA MET A 106 32.14 -9.98 18.10
C MET A 106 33.51 -9.59 17.55
N PRO A 107 33.61 -8.51 16.77
CA PRO A 107 34.73 -7.61 16.92
C PRO A 107 34.22 -6.34 17.62
N GLU A 108 34.51 -6.25 18.93
CA GLU A 108 34.78 -4.96 19.56
C GLU A 108 35.91 -4.28 18.80
N LEU A 109 35.79 -2.96 18.56
CA LEU A 109 36.78 -1.96 18.14
C LEU A 109 35.95 -0.86 17.42
N TRP A 110 35.65 0.32 17.96
CA TRP A 110 36.51 1.26 18.67
C TRP A 110 35.68 2.20 19.57
N ALA A 111 36.01 2.22 20.87
CA ALA A 111 35.76 3.36 21.74
C ALA A 111 36.94 4.35 21.64
N ASP A 112 36.69 5.57 22.11
CA ASP A 112 37.59 6.74 22.26
C ASP A 112 37.76 7.57 20.95
N ASP A 113 37.64 8.90 20.91
CA ASP A 113 37.58 9.93 21.95
C ASP A 113 37.23 11.30 21.30
N ALA A 114 36.84 12.27 22.15
CA ALA A 114 37.05 13.74 22.04
C ALA A 114 36.51 14.50 20.80
N GLU A 115 35.44 15.28 20.96
CA GLU A 115 35.49 16.75 21.20
C GLU A 115 36.07 17.57 20.03
N GLU A 116 35.20 18.17 19.22
CA GLU A 116 35.47 19.48 18.59
C GLU A 116 34.12 20.16 18.24
N ASP A 117 33.80 21.16 19.07
CA ASP A 117 32.88 22.26 18.81
C ASP A 117 33.35 23.04 17.57
N GLU A 118 32.51 23.28 16.54
CA GLU A 118 32.57 24.52 15.74
C GLU A 118 31.19 24.89 15.14
N GLU A 119 30.70 26.05 15.60
CA GLU A 119 29.85 27.07 14.97
C GLU A 119 28.59 26.70 14.15
N ILE A 120 27.45 26.97 14.76
CA ILE A 120 26.16 27.21 14.10
C ILE A 120 26.12 28.70 13.71
N GLU A 121 26.24 29.01 12.40
CA GLU A 121 26.02 30.38 11.92
C GLU A 121 24.53 30.77 12.04
N GLU A 122 24.32 31.89 12.74
CA GLU A 122 23.09 32.67 12.80
C GLU A 122 22.62 33.06 11.38
N ILE A 123 21.39 32.67 11.03
CA ILE A 123 20.65 33.32 9.94
C ILE A 123 19.42 33.99 10.55
N ASP A 124 19.66 35.18 11.09
CA ASP A 124 18.64 36.18 11.38
C ASP A 124 18.30 36.94 10.07
N ALA A 125 17.06 36.81 9.60
CA ALA A 125 16.31 37.87 8.91
C ALA A 125 14.94 37.33 8.46
N ILE A 126 13.99 37.33 9.40
CA ILE A 126 12.56 37.36 9.08
C ILE A 126 12.23 38.81 8.69
N GLU A 127 12.02 39.08 7.39
CA GLU A 127 11.40 40.34 6.96
C GLU A 127 9.87 40.28 7.14
N PRO A 128 9.25 41.32 7.74
CA PRO A 128 7.82 41.34 8.05
C PRO A 128 6.94 41.62 6.83
N LEU A 129 5.84 40.87 6.74
CA LEU A 129 4.74 41.03 5.80
C LEU A 129 4.05 42.41 5.94
N PRO A 130 3.63 43.06 4.85
CA PRO A 130 2.75 44.23 4.92
C PRO A 130 1.31 43.85 5.32
N GLU A 131 0.78 44.63 6.26
CA GLU A 131 -0.56 44.54 6.84
C GLU A 131 -1.57 45.39 6.06
N ASP A 132 -2.20 44.87 5.00
CA ASP A 132 -3.44 45.46 4.46
C ASP A 132 -4.13 44.59 3.40
N ALA A 133 -5.08 43.76 3.82
CA ALA A 133 -6.30 43.49 3.06
C ALA A 133 -7.36 42.82 3.96
N SER A 134 -7.99 43.66 4.76
CA SER A 134 -9.30 43.39 5.34
C SER A 134 -10.32 43.02 4.25
N GLY A 135 -10.93 41.84 4.33
CA GLY A 135 -12.11 41.56 3.51
C GLY A 135 -12.47 40.10 3.27
N VAL A 136 -12.53 39.24 4.29
CA VAL A 136 -13.33 38.01 4.16
C VAL A 136 -14.24 37.86 5.38
N SER A 137 -15.54 38.00 5.08
CA SER A 137 -16.66 37.91 5.99
C SER A 137 -16.61 36.60 6.79
N ARG A 138 -16.75 36.69 8.11
CA ARG A 138 -17.02 35.53 9.00
C ARG A 138 -18.42 34.99 8.68
N GLY A 139 -18.48 34.16 7.64
CA GLY A 139 -19.64 33.35 7.28
C GLY A 139 -19.70 32.11 8.16
N ASP A 140 -20.80 32.02 8.89
CA ASP A 140 -21.42 30.84 9.51
C ASP A 140 -20.85 29.47 9.06
N TRP A 141 -20.18 28.78 10.00
CA TRP A 141 -19.58 27.46 9.83
C TRP A 141 -20.50 26.34 10.38
N SER A 142 -21.77 26.68 10.67
CA SER A 142 -22.76 25.73 11.19
C SER A 142 -23.74 25.30 10.10
N ARG A 143 -23.25 24.58 9.09
CA ARG A 143 -23.98 23.57 8.28
C ARG A 143 -23.16 23.17 7.05
N VAL A 144 -22.17 22.32 7.25
CA VAL A 144 -21.70 21.44 6.17
C VAL A 144 -22.05 20.03 6.60
N SER A 145 -23.12 19.48 6.03
CA SER A 145 -23.43 18.06 6.16
C SER A 145 -22.25 17.25 5.62
N PRO A 146 -21.74 16.25 6.35
CA PRO A 146 -20.68 15.40 5.81
C PRO A 146 -21.21 14.64 4.58
N PRO A 147 -20.45 14.57 3.47
CA PRO A 147 -20.84 13.78 2.32
C PRO A 147 -20.93 12.29 2.70
N PRO A 148 -21.80 11.51 2.02
CA PRO A 148 -21.99 10.09 2.30
C PRO A 148 -20.67 9.33 2.15
N ALA A 149 -20.47 8.32 3.01
CA ALA A 149 -19.22 7.57 3.16
C ALA A 149 -18.66 6.93 1.86
N ALA A 150 -19.45 6.85 0.79
CA ALA A 150 -19.03 6.34 -0.51
C ALA A 150 -18.08 7.29 -1.28
N GLU A 151 -18.13 8.60 -1.05
CA GLU A 151 -17.20 9.57 -1.68
C GLU A 151 -15.87 9.73 -0.93
N ARG A 152 -15.77 9.23 0.31
CA ARG A 152 -14.51 9.23 1.07
C ARG A 152 -13.45 8.29 0.48
N ALA A 153 -13.82 7.45 -0.49
CA ALA A 153 -12.88 6.58 -1.20
C ALA A 153 -12.08 7.30 -2.31
N ALA A 154 -12.45 8.54 -2.68
CA ALA A 154 -11.78 9.30 -3.76
C ALA A 154 -10.71 10.31 -3.28
N SER A 155 -10.32 10.32 -2.00
CA SER A 155 -9.40 11.32 -1.46
C SER A 155 -8.34 10.76 -0.47
N ALA A 156 -7.90 9.52 -0.66
CA ALA A 156 -6.63 9.08 -0.06
C ALA A 156 -5.38 9.90 -0.51
N PRO A 157 -5.32 10.50 -1.73
CA PRO A 157 -4.17 11.30 -2.17
C PRO A 157 -3.85 12.53 -1.31
N ALA A 158 -4.85 13.08 -0.62
CA ALA A 158 -4.67 14.23 0.29
C ALA A 158 -4.19 13.84 1.70
N ALA A 159 -4.39 12.59 2.13
CA ALA A 159 -4.03 12.19 3.49
C ALA A 159 -2.51 11.95 3.62
N LEU A 160 -1.92 11.23 2.65
CA LEU A 160 -0.48 10.94 2.66
C LEU A 160 0.36 12.18 2.40
N SER A 161 -0.07 13.09 1.52
CA SER A 161 0.65 14.36 1.27
C SER A 161 0.75 15.22 2.53
N VAL A 162 -0.35 15.32 3.30
CA VAL A 162 -0.38 16.05 4.57
C VAL A 162 0.50 15.38 5.63
N LEU A 163 0.50 14.04 5.70
CA LEU A 163 1.38 13.31 6.62
C LEU A 163 2.85 13.45 6.22
N PHE A 164 3.15 13.37 4.92
CA PHE A 164 4.49 13.54 4.40
C PHE A 164 5.07 14.92 4.72
N ASP A 165 4.28 16.00 4.53
CA ASP A 165 4.69 17.36 4.92
C ASP A 165 5.11 17.45 6.39
N ARG A 166 4.42 16.71 7.30
CA ARG A 166 4.79 16.64 8.72
C ARG A 166 6.06 15.83 8.92
N PHE A 167 6.18 14.69 8.26
CA PHE A 167 7.34 13.81 8.38
C PHE A 167 8.62 14.44 7.83
N TRP A 168 8.51 15.23 6.75
CA TRP A 168 9.61 15.99 6.18
C TRP A 168 10.27 16.95 7.17
N GLY A 169 9.49 17.45 8.15
CA GLY A 169 10.01 18.23 9.26
C GLY A 169 11.06 17.49 10.09
N TYR A 170 10.93 16.17 10.27
CA TYR A 170 11.92 15.36 10.98
C TYR A 170 13.17 15.10 10.14
N LYS A 171 13.06 14.99 8.80
CA LYS A 171 14.23 14.83 7.94
C LYS A 171 15.20 15.99 8.05
N ARG A 172 14.68 17.22 8.15
CA ARG A 172 15.49 18.42 8.40
C ARG A 172 16.19 18.43 9.77
N ARG A 173 15.79 17.55 10.68
CA ARG A 173 16.36 17.38 12.03
C ARG A 173 17.27 16.15 12.12
N GLY A 174 17.61 15.54 10.98
CA GLY A 174 18.51 14.38 10.89
C GLY A 174 17.81 13.03 10.73
N ALA A 175 16.48 12.97 10.65
CA ALA A 175 15.77 11.71 10.43
C ALA A 175 15.93 11.23 8.97
N THR A 176 15.98 9.92 8.78
CA THR A 176 15.97 9.33 7.44
C THR A 176 14.54 9.01 7.02
N LEU A 177 14.20 9.25 5.76
CA LEU A 177 12.83 9.13 5.24
C LEU A 177 12.84 8.14 4.09
N HIS A 178 12.14 7.02 4.24
CA HIS A 178 12.05 5.98 3.21
C HIS A 178 10.63 5.91 2.66
N LEU A 179 10.52 6.09 1.34
CA LEU A 179 9.27 5.96 0.60
C LEU A 179 9.19 4.58 -0.05
N HIS A 180 8.30 3.73 0.44
CA HIS A 180 8.06 2.43 -0.16
C HIS A 180 6.98 2.57 -1.24
N LEU A 181 7.38 2.34 -2.48
CA LEU A 181 6.51 2.38 -3.64
C LEU A 181 5.82 1.03 -3.88
N SER A 182 4.71 1.05 -4.60
CA SER A 182 3.92 -0.15 -4.94
C SER A 182 4.63 -1.10 -5.91
N ASN A 183 5.67 -0.63 -6.60
CA ASN A 183 6.56 -1.46 -7.42
C ASN A 183 7.64 -2.19 -6.59
N GLY A 184 7.70 -1.97 -5.27
CA GLY A 184 8.71 -2.53 -4.37
C GLY A 184 10.00 -1.71 -4.28
N GLU A 185 10.11 -0.61 -5.02
CA GLU A 185 11.23 0.32 -4.93
C GLU A 185 11.15 1.13 -3.63
N VAL A 186 12.31 1.36 -3.03
CA VAL A 186 12.46 2.23 -1.85
C VAL A 186 13.19 3.48 -2.30
N VAL A 187 12.53 4.63 -2.18
CA VAL A 187 13.09 5.91 -2.56
C VAL A 187 13.45 6.70 -1.31
N GLU A 188 14.68 7.19 -1.27
CA GLU A 188 15.18 8.10 -0.25
C GLU A 188 15.26 9.52 -0.83
N PRO A 189 14.21 10.33 -0.67
CA PRO A 189 14.19 11.69 -1.20
C PRO A 189 15.24 12.57 -0.51
N GLU A 190 16.19 13.16 -1.24
CA GLU A 190 17.15 14.14 -0.72
C GLU A 190 16.46 15.50 -0.50
N ASN A 191 15.69 15.95 -1.49
CA ASN A 191 14.94 17.20 -1.44
C ASN A 191 13.48 17.00 -1.87
N TYR A 192 12.58 17.83 -1.34
CA TYR A 192 11.15 17.80 -1.62
C TYR A 192 10.69 19.19 -2.08
N ALA A 193 10.27 19.28 -3.33
CA ALA A 193 9.79 20.53 -3.93
C ALA A 193 8.29 20.70 -3.63
N ARG A 194 7.98 21.23 -2.45
CA ARG A 194 6.59 21.44 -1.99
C ARG A 194 5.77 22.30 -2.94
N GLU A 195 6.38 23.32 -3.54
CA GLU A 195 5.70 24.23 -4.49
C GLU A 195 5.31 23.55 -5.80
N MET A 196 6.04 22.51 -6.19
CA MET A 196 5.77 21.71 -7.39
C MET A 196 4.91 20.48 -7.09
N SER A 197 4.69 20.18 -5.81
CA SER A 197 3.90 19.05 -5.34
C SER A 197 2.46 19.48 -5.10
N ASN A 198 1.52 18.56 -5.26
CA ASN A 198 0.11 18.83 -5.04
C ASN A 198 -0.56 17.62 -4.37
N GLY A 199 -1.90 17.60 -4.32
CA GLY A 199 -2.66 16.50 -3.72
C GLY A 199 -2.58 15.18 -4.48
N GLU A 200 -2.03 15.12 -5.68
CA GLU A 200 -1.99 13.93 -6.55
C GLU A 200 -0.57 13.37 -6.70
N PHE A 201 0.44 14.24 -6.79
CA PHE A 201 1.83 13.85 -6.93
C PHE A 201 2.78 14.71 -6.08
N ALA A 202 3.95 14.15 -5.82
CA ALA A 202 5.06 14.77 -5.12
C ALA A 202 6.28 14.80 -6.03
N VAL A 203 7.05 15.89 -5.96
CA VAL A 203 8.30 16.04 -6.70
C VAL A 203 9.46 16.00 -5.73
N PHE A 204 10.35 15.03 -5.95
CA PHE A 204 11.54 14.80 -5.14
C PHE A 204 12.79 14.91 -5.99
N THR A 205 13.91 15.18 -5.33
CA THR A 205 15.23 14.87 -5.88
C THR A 205 15.79 13.67 -5.14
N THR A 206 16.39 12.75 -5.88
CA THR A 206 17.03 11.53 -5.38
C THR A 206 18.47 11.53 -5.86
N VAL A 207 19.36 10.94 -5.07
CA VAL A 207 20.73 10.68 -5.48
C VAL A 207 20.78 9.23 -5.93
N ASP A 208 21.28 8.97 -7.13
CA ASP A 208 21.56 7.60 -7.56
C ASP A 208 22.87 7.07 -6.94
N ASP A 209 23.16 5.78 -7.13
CA ASP A 209 24.42 5.17 -6.66
C ASP A 209 25.68 5.82 -7.27
N SER A 210 25.51 6.61 -8.34
CA SER A 210 26.58 7.35 -9.00
C SER A 210 26.78 8.77 -8.41
N GLY A 211 26.04 9.13 -7.35
CA GLY A 211 26.08 10.46 -6.75
C GLY A 211 25.40 11.54 -7.59
N LYS A 212 24.72 11.17 -8.68
CA LYS A 212 24.04 12.10 -9.56
C LYS A 212 22.63 12.34 -9.04
N ARG A 213 22.29 13.62 -8.91
CA ARG A 213 20.94 14.04 -8.56
C ARG A 213 20.01 13.90 -9.74
N SER A 214 18.96 13.11 -9.57
CA SER A 214 17.81 13.03 -10.48
C SER A 214 16.59 13.66 -9.82
N MET A 215 15.77 14.34 -10.62
CA MET A 215 14.46 14.83 -10.17
C MET A 215 13.39 13.83 -10.62
N THR A 216 12.58 13.36 -9.67
CA THR A 216 11.59 12.30 -9.88
C THR A 216 10.24 12.76 -9.35
N THR A 217 9.19 12.56 -10.15
CA THR A 217 7.80 12.81 -9.75
C THR A 217 7.13 11.49 -9.40
N ILE A 218 6.56 11.40 -8.20
CA ILE A 218 5.93 10.20 -7.66
C ILE A 218 4.47 10.52 -7.33
N ALA A 219 3.53 9.72 -7.83
CA ALA A 219 2.13 9.85 -7.44
C ALA A 219 1.93 9.42 -5.99
N TRP A 220 1.13 10.14 -5.20
CA TRP A 220 0.84 9.75 -3.81
C TRP A 220 0.18 8.37 -3.72
N THR A 221 -0.56 7.97 -4.77
CA THR A 221 -1.17 6.65 -4.90
C THR A 221 -0.17 5.52 -5.14
N ALA A 222 1.04 5.85 -5.59
CA ALA A 222 2.13 4.88 -5.76
C ALA A 222 2.86 4.60 -4.43
N ILE A 223 2.72 5.46 -3.43
CA ILE A 223 3.36 5.29 -2.12
C ILE A 223 2.46 4.42 -1.24
N VAL A 224 2.99 3.26 -0.83
CA VAL A 224 2.26 2.29 0.02
C VAL A 224 2.58 2.53 1.50
N ARG A 225 3.80 2.97 1.81
CA ARG A 225 4.25 3.23 3.19
C ARG A 225 5.31 4.34 3.19
N ILE A 226 5.23 5.20 4.21
CA ILE A 226 6.26 6.17 4.58
C ILE A 226 6.87 5.68 5.89
N ALA A 227 8.16 5.40 5.90
CA ALA A 227 8.93 5.10 7.11
C ALA A 227 9.84 6.29 7.43
N VAL A 228 9.97 6.59 8.73
CA VAL A 228 10.85 7.63 9.24
C VAL A 228 11.71 6.98 10.30
N ASP A 229 13.00 6.98 10.06
CA ASP A 229 14.02 6.35 10.88
C ASP A 229 14.91 7.44 11.50
N ASP A 230 15.74 7.08 12.47
CA ASP A 230 16.65 8.02 13.18
C ASP A 230 15.92 9.21 13.83
N ILE A 231 14.70 8.98 14.32
CA ILE A 231 13.95 10.00 15.05
C ILE A 231 14.57 10.15 16.45
N GLY A 232 15.48 11.11 16.62
CA GLY A 232 16.21 11.33 17.87
C GLY A 232 15.34 11.56 19.11
N ASP A 233 14.23 12.31 18.98
CA ASP A 233 13.23 12.43 20.04
C ASP A 233 11.88 11.95 19.53
N VAL A 234 11.40 10.82 20.07
CA VAL A 234 10.08 10.28 19.75
C VAL A 234 9.04 11.30 20.20
N PRO A 235 8.19 11.80 19.29
CA PRO A 235 7.22 12.84 19.62
C PRO A 235 6.31 12.45 20.80
N ASP A 236 5.97 13.41 21.66
CA ASP A 236 5.17 13.17 22.87
C ASP A 236 3.79 12.54 22.60
N PHE A 237 3.25 12.65 21.39
CA PHE A 237 1.99 11.99 21.04
C PHE A 237 2.09 10.46 20.96
N PHE A 238 3.30 9.90 21.01
CA PHE A 238 3.56 8.45 21.11
C PHE A 238 3.99 8.02 22.52
N ARG A 239 4.18 8.94 23.47
CA ARG A 239 4.46 8.65 24.89
C ARG A 239 3.15 8.52 25.68
#